data_AF-F0YRF3-F1
#
_entry.id   AF-F0YRF3-F1
#
_cell.length_a   1.000
_cell.length_b   1.000
_cell.length_c   1.000
_cell.angle_alpha   90.00
_cell.angle_beta   90.00
_cell.angle_gamma   90.00
#
_symmetry.space_group_name_H-M   'P 1'
#
loop_
_entity.id
_entity.type
_entity.pdbx_description
1 polymer ?
#
loop_
_entity_poly.entity_id
_entity_poly.type
_entity_poly.pdbx_seq_one_letter_code
_entity_poly.pdbx_strand_id
1 'polypeptide(L)'
;MQELMGIVEEKHLTRQREAEDRGKRSPEQNMMDGSRDVYLEQLEGLSGRRSALASAKRPQFIVAVVLGKALCSGRISVEHAARCSALARALLERRLDPDQVVFTASAASKAEGCGDDATVACSYFLHLCEALGVPLDPESLVVSPTPVTTRVGMQALLERFVVPQLSATAGLHLTFFASDYQLSRLERIGAVTPHLSLFAPLAERRDVFLQHVAATEALYKTNTTRKGQRPRMPSLSAKDGGATSWALEKVLYPPGLLISSGDAFAASFLAQTHVIFDSLVPLLLNFHAIVNKEEILAAEYYDDLLLAKRRVSEQLQLVDSPMRPAALRLKTMATASPHALARQAAAARADGDGDDRRRQDEAAGQQFVDEALERVLARLNEIERLVRPAATREGYLDAADWERALALLQAVLAEARAATDPDAPLPASEWGRLVDEDEPDYGDLALSEIADFNRLRDERSLVEEGTGDALY
;
A
#
# COMPACT_ATOMS: atom_id res chain seq x y z
N MET A 1 -19.04 -36.53 0.80
CA MET A 1 -17.63 -37.00 0.73
C MET A 1 -17.39 -37.89 -0.49
N GLN A 2 -18.19 -38.94 -0.75
CA GLN A 2 -18.09 -39.73 -2.00
C GLN A 2 -18.33 -38.91 -3.28
N GLU A 3 -19.27 -37.96 -3.24
CA GLU A 3 -19.58 -37.07 -4.37
C GLU A 3 -18.43 -36.09 -4.70
N LEU A 4 -17.75 -35.58 -3.65
CA LEU A 4 -16.55 -34.75 -3.77
C LEU A 4 -15.35 -35.53 -4.34
N MET A 5 -15.19 -36.80 -3.96
CA MET A 5 -14.16 -37.68 -4.52
C MET A 5 -14.39 -37.94 -6.02
N GLY A 6 -15.66 -38.11 -6.43
CA GLY A 6 -16.02 -38.29 -7.85
C GLY A 6 -15.66 -37.07 -8.72
N ILE A 7 -15.90 -35.85 -8.23
CA ILE A 7 -15.56 -34.61 -8.96
C ILE A 7 -14.03 -34.45 -9.11
N VAL A 8 -13.26 -34.85 -8.10
CA VAL A 8 -11.79 -34.78 -8.14
C VAL A 8 -11.22 -35.81 -9.13
N GLU A 9 -11.74 -37.04 -9.14
CA GLU A 9 -11.34 -38.08 -10.10
C GLU A 9 -11.68 -37.69 -11.55
N GLU A 10 -12.86 -37.11 -11.79
CA GLU A 10 -13.27 -36.65 -13.11
C GLU A 10 -12.34 -35.52 -13.60
N LYS A 11 -12.03 -34.53 -12.76
CA LYS A 11 -11.08 -33.45 -13.10
C LYS A 11 -9.67 -33.97 -13.40
N HIS A 12 -9.23 -35.00 -12.68
CA HIS A 12 -7.90 -35.60 -12.89
C HIS A 12 -7.83 -36.36 -14.23
N LEU A 13 -8.91 -37.04 -14.61
CA LEU A 13 -9.06 -37.72 -15.90
C LEU A 13 -9.08 -36.72 -17.08
N THR A 14 -9.75 -35.58 -16.93
CA THR A 14 -9.81 -34.55 -17.97
C THR A 14 -8.42 -33.94 -18.23
N ARG A 15 -7.66 -33.65 -17.17
CA ARG A 15 -6.28 -33.13 -17.28
C ARG A 15 -5.32 -34.12 -17.95
N GLN A 16 -5.45 -35.42 -17.67
CA GLN A 16 -4.65 -36.45 -18.33
C GLN A 16 -4.94 -36.51 -19.84
N ARG A 17 -6.21 -36.43 -20.25
CA ARG A 17 -6.59 -36.43 -21.67
C ARG A 17 -6.06 -35.19 -22.41
N GLU A 18 -6.15 -34.01 -21.80
CA GLU A 18 -5.60 -32.79 -22.40
C GLU A 18 -4.07 -32.82 -22.54
N ALA A 19 -3.37 -33.44 -21.60
CA ALA A 19 -1.92 -33.63 -21.67
C ALA A 19 -1.52 -34.61 -22.78
N GLU A 20 -2.28 -35.70 -22.96
CA GLU A 20 -2.07 -36.65 -24.04
C GLU A 20 -2.34 -36.06 -25.43
N ASP A 21 -3.34 -35.18 -25.55
CA ASP A 21 -3.64 -34.50 -26.82
C ASP A 21 -2.61 -33.41 -27.17
N ARG A 22 -1.98 -32.78 -26.18
CA ARG A 22 -0.84 -31.87 -26.43
C ARG A 22 0.39 -32.61 -26.94
N GLY A 23 0.59 -33.86 -26.52
CA GLY A 23 1.70 -34.71 -26.98
C GLY A 23 1.58 -35.22 -28.42
N LYS A 24 0.39 -35.13 -29.03
CA LYS A 24 0.11 -35.69 -30.37
C LYS A 24 0.11 -34.66 -31.51
N ARG A 25 0.45 -33.39 -31.25
CA ARG A 25 0.56 -32.37 -32.31
C ARG A 25 1.78 -32.67 -33.18
N SER A 26 1.54 -32.97 -34.45
CA SER A 26 2.57 -33.36 -35.42
C SER A 26 3.55 -32.22 -35.75
N PRO A 27 4.84 -32.50 -36.03
CA PRO A 27 5.86 -31.50 -36.34
C PRO A 27 5.59 -30.62 -37.57
N GLU A 28 4.65 -31.01 -38.43
CA GLU A 28 4.38 -30.33 -39.71
C GLU A 28 3.62 -29.00 -39.56
N GLN A 29 3.04 -28.70 -38.40
CA GLN A 29 2.38 -27.41 -38.14
C GLN A 29 3.35 -26.28 -37.72
N ASN A 30 4.64 -26.57 -37.52
CA ASN A 30 5.66 -25.59 -37.12
C ASN A 30 6.50 -25.02 -38.29
N MET A 31 6.23 -25.40 -39.56
CA MET A 31 7.05 -24.96 -40.71
C MET A 31 6.57 -23.68 -41.43
N MET A 32 5.49 -23.03 -40.99
CA MET A 32 4.95 -21.82 -41.65
C MET A 32 5.40 -20.48 -41.02
N ASP A 33 6.27 -20.47 -40.00
CA ASP A 33 6.74 -19.22 -39.36
C ASP A 33 8.18 -18.80 -39.75
N GLY A 34 8.86 -19.60 -40.59
CA GLY A 34 10.27 -19.38 -40.97
C GLY A 34 10.54 -18.23 -41.96
N SER A 35 9.54 -17.44 -42.34
CA SER A 35 9.73 -16.27 -43.23
C SER A 35 9.90 -14.95 -42.47
N ARG A 36 9.86 -14.98 -41.12
CA ARG A 36 10.00 -13.78 -40.28
C ARG A 36 11.43 -13.51 -39.84
N ASP A 37 12.27 -14.54 -39.80
CA ASP A 37 13.64 -14.45 -39.25
C ASP A 37 14.64 -13.79 -40.21
N VAL A 38 14.42 -13.89 -41.52
CA VAL A 38 15.34 -13.28 -42.52
C VAL A 38 15.19 -11.75 -42.59
N TYR A 39 14.07 -11.19 -42.12
CA TYR A 39 13.91 -9.73 -42.00
C TYR A 39 14.42 -9.16 -40.67
N LEU A 40 14.64 -10.00 -39.65
CA LEU A 40 15.13 -9.56 -38.34
C LEU A 40 16.65 -9.35 -38.32
N GLU A 41 17.44 -10.21 -38.97
CA GLU A 41 18.90 -10.04 -39.02
C GLU A 41 19.34 -8.77 -39.78
N GLN A 42 18.58 -8.34 -40.80
CA GLN A 42 18.88 -7.08 -41.51
C GLN A 42 18.40 -5.82 -40.75
N LEU A 43 17.44 -5.96 -39.83
CA LEU A 43 16.99 -4.87 -38.95
C LEU A 43 17.89 -4.72 -37.71
N GLU A 44 18.51 -5.81 -37.23
CA GLU A 44 19.47 -5.77 -36.12
C GLU A 44 20.77 -5.04 -36.49
N GLY A 45 21.23 -5.13 -37.74
CA GLY A 45 22.37 -4.36 -38.26
C GLY A 45 22.13 -2.84 -38.34
N LEU A 46 20.87 -2.40 -38.45
CA LEU A 46 20.49 -0.98 -38.43
C LEU A 46 20.07 -0.49 -37.03
N SER A 47 19.62 -1.40 -36.16
CA SER A 47 19.38 -1.15 -34.73
C SER A 47 20.68 -0.84 -33.97
N GLY A 48 21.77 -1.56 -34.28
CA GLY A 48 23.08 -1.33 -33.65
C GLY A 48 23.67 0.08 -33.87
N ARG A 49 23.37 0.72 -35.01
CA ARG A 49 23.80 2.12 -35.29
C ARG A 49 22.84 3.18 -34.75
N ARG A 50 21.57 2.85 -34.52
CA ARG A 50 20.65 3.72 -33.75
C ARG A 50 20.87 3.60 -32.24
N SER A 51 21.38 2.46 -31.75
CA SER A 51 21.69 2.26 -30.33
C SER A 51 22.94 2.99 -29.85
N ALA A 52 23.84 3.42 -30.75
CA ALA A 52 24.97 4.29 -30.40
C ALA A 52 24.61 5.79 -30.40
N LEU A 53 23.46 6.16 -30.99
CA LEU A 53 22.85 7.50 -30.93
C LEU A 53 21.65 7.55 -29.96
N ALA A 54 21.21 6.40 -29.46
CA ALA A 54 20.34 6.27 -28.31
C ALA A 54 21.20 6.27 -27.05
N SER A 55 20.75 7.03 -26.04
CA SER A 55 21.28 7.01 -24.68
C SER A 55 22.55 7.81 -24.40
N ALA A 56 22.66 9.01 -24.97
CA ALA A 56 22.91 10.14 -24.06
C ALA A 56 21.63 10.33 -23.24
N LYS A 57 21.35 9.39 -22.33
CA LYS A 57 20.19 9.42 -21.45
C LYS A 57 20.30 10.76 -20.75
N ARG A 58 19.32 11.65 -20.93
CA ARG A 58 19.35 12.93 -20.23
C ARG A 58 19.59 12.62 -18.75
N PRO A 59 20.49 13.36 -18.07
CA PRO A 59 20.71 13.14 -16.65
C PRO A 59 19.34 13.24 -15.96
N GLN A 60 18.93 12.14 -15.35
CA GLN A 60 17.68 12.05 -14.62
C GLN A 60 18.07 11.95 -13.16
N PHE A 61 17.63 12.92 -12.38
CA PHE A 61 17.78 12.92 -10.94
C PHE A 61 16.69 12.03 -10.34
N ILE A 62 17.08 10.91 -9.76
CA ILE A 62 16.20 9.86 -9.23
C ILE A 62 16.18 9.97 -7.71
N VAL A 63 14.97 10.11 -7.14
CA VAL A 63 14.76 10.21 -5.70
C VAL A 63 13.86 9.05 -5.26
N ALA A 64 14.38 8.19 -4.38
CA ALA A 64 13.56 7.22 -3.67
C ALA A 64 12.94 7.89 -2.43
N VAL A 65 11.63 7.85 -2.26
CA VAL A 65 10.93 8.46 -1.12
C VAL A 65 10.22 7.38 -0.32
N VAL A 66 10.69 7.13 0.91
CA VAL A 66 10.00 6.27 1.86
C VAL A 66 8.99 7.11 2.62
N LEU A 67 7.70 6.84 2.40
CA LEU A 67 6.64 7.52 3.13
C LEU A 67 6.68 7.13 4.61
N GLY A 68 6.47 8.09 5.49
CA GLY A 68 6.50 7.88 6.93
C GLY A 68 5.32 7.07 7.46
N LYS A 69 5.52 6.43 8.59
CA LYS A 69 4.48 5.78 9.41
C LYS A 69 4.84 6.00 10.87
N ALA A 70 3.83 6.39 11.66
CA ALA A 70 3.99 6.65 13.08
C ALA A 70 4.64 5.46 13.78
N LEU A 71 5.54 5.77 14.71
CA LEU A 71 6.15 4.75 15.55
C LEU A 71 5.09 4.16 16.49
N CYS A 72 5.12 2.85 16.63
CA CYS A 72 4.26 2.17 17.57
C CYS A 72 5.05 1.94 18.86
N SER A 73 4.68 2.63 19.94
CA SER A 73 5.41 2.59 21.23
C SER A 73 6.90 2.94 21.09
N GLY A 74 7.23 3.91 20.23
CA GLY A 74 8.61 4.33 19.96
C GLY A 74 9.42 3.36 19.11
N ARG A 75 8.78 2.40 18.43
CA ARG A 75 9.42 1.40 17.56
C ARG A 75 8.93 1.51 16.12
N ILE A 76 9.77 1.06 15.18
CA ILE A 76 9.39 0.96 13.77
C ILE A 76 8.24 -0.04 13.63
N SER A 77 7.21 0.31 12.85
CA SER A 77 6.12 -0.61 12.54
C SER A 77 6.55 -1.65 11.50
N VAL A 78 5.82 -2.76 11.43
CA VAL A 78 6.03 -3.81 10.41
C VAL A 78 5.90 -3.20 9.01
N GLU A 79 4.88 -2.39 8.79
CA GLU A 79 4.70 -1.68 7.51
C GLU A 79 5.88 -0.76 7.16
N HIS A 80 6.41 0.00 8.12
CA HIS A 80 7.51 0.92 7.84
C HIS A 80 8.80 0.14 7.56
N ALA A 81 9.04 -0.95 8.29
CA ALA A 81 10.12 -1.89 8.03
C ALA A 81 9.98 -2.56 6.65
N ALA A 82 8.76 -2.91 6.23
CA ALA A 82 8.48 -3.48 4.93
C ALA A 82 8.84 -2.52 3.79
N ARG A 83 8.54 -1.22 3.95
CA ARG A 83 8.93 -0.20 2.96
C ARG A 83 10.44 -0.07 2.83
N CYS A 84 11.14 -0.09 3.97
CA CYS A 84 12.60 -0.09 3.99
C CYS A 84 13.17 -1.34 3.30
N SER A 85 12.54 -2.50 3.53
CA SER A 85 12.95 -3.78 2.92
C SER A 85 12.71 -3.82 1.42
N ALA A 86 11.57 -3.31 0.95
CA ALA A 86 11.27 -3.17 -0.47
C ALA A 86 12.27 -2.26 -1.18
N LEU A 87 12.65 -1.14 -0.55
CA LEU A 87 13.70 -0.27 -1.08
C LEU A 87 15.06 -0.98 -1.11
N ALA A 88 15.48 -1.63 -0.01
CA ALA A 88 16.76 -2.33 0.05
C ALA A 88 16.87 -3.43 -1.03
N ARG A 89 15.77 -4.16 -1.25
CA ARG A 89 15.66 -5.15 -2.33
C ARG A 89 15.77 -4.51 -3.72
N ALA A 90 15.05 -3.41 -3.97
CA ALA A 90 15.12 -2.70 -5.25
C ALA A 90 16.54 -2.19 -5.57
N LEU A 91 17.31 -1.79 -4.54
CA LEU A 91 18.72 -1.43 -4.66
C LEU A 91 19.61 -2.65 -4.90
N LEU A 92 19.42 -3.73 -4.14
CA LEU A 92 20.18 -4.98 -4.26
C LEU A 92 20.04 -5.58 -5.68
N GLU A 93 18.81 -5.61 -6.20
CA GLU A 93 18.47 -6.09 -7.54
C GLU A 93 18.87 -5.10 -8.65
N ARG A 94 19.39 -3.92 -8.29
CA ARG A 94 19.70 -2.82 -9.22
C ARG A 94 18.53 -2.39 -10.11
N ARG A 95 17.31 -2.59 -9.63
CA ARG A 95 16.09 -2.07 -10.26
C ARG A 95 15.95 -0.56 -10.07
N LEU A 96 16.54 -0.05 -9.00
CA LEU A 96 16.60 1.37 -8.67
C LEU A 96 18.05 1.77 -8.35
N ASP A 97 18.46 2.93 -8.85
CA ASP A 97 19.77 3.54 -8.58
C ASP A 97 19.53 5.03 -8.27
N PRO A 98 19.07 5.35 -7.05
CA PRO A 98 18.64 6.69 -6.71
C PRO A 98 19.84 7.60 -6.37
N ASP A 99 19.81 8.83 -6.87
CA ASP A 99 20.74 9.89 -6.44
C ASP A 99 20.49 10.31 -4.99
N GLN A 100 19.26 10.15 -4.50
CA GLN A 100 18.87 10.38 -3.11
C GLN A 100 17.84 9.39 -2.61
N VAL A 101 17.98 9.03 -1.33
CA VAL A 101 16.95 8.31 -0.57
C VAL A 101 16.42 9.22 0.53
N VAL A 102 15.12 9.50 0.49
CA VAL A 102 14.47 10.40 1.45
C VAL A 102 13.51 9.63 2.34
N PHE A 103 13.74 9.70 3.65
CA PHE A 103 12.81 9.23 4.67
C PHE A 103 11.93 10.39 5.11
N THR A 104 10.62 10.23 4.98
CA THR A 104 9.66 11.24 5.42
C THR A 104 9.07 10.86 6.77
N ALA A 105 8.89 11.85 7.64
CA ALA A 105 8.23 11.65 8.91
C ALA A 105 6.70 11.71 8.75
N SER A 106 6.00 10.93 9.55
CA SER A 106 4.54 10.90 9.58
C SER A 106 3.97 12.04 10.42
N ALA A 107 2.95 12.72 9.89
CA ALA A 107 2.22 13.73 10.65
C ALA A 107 1.60 13.15 11.95
N ALA A 108 1.28 11.85 11.96
CA ALA A 108 0.73 11.17 13.13
C ALA A 108 1.73 11.04 14.28
N SER A 109 3.04 10.89 14.01
CA SER A 109 4.08 10.77 15.04
C SER A 109 4.06 11.95 16.01
N LYS A 110 3.86 13.17 15.48
CA LYS A 110 3.82 14.40 16.28
C LYS A 110 2.57 14.47 17.17
N ALA A 111 1.43 14.00 16.67
CA ALA A 111 0.18 14.01 17.43
C ALA A 111 0.26 13.06 18.65
N GLU A 112 1.01 11.97 18.51
CA GLU A 112 1.16 10.95 19.54
C GLU A 112 2.32 11.23 20.50
N GLY A 113 3.09 12.31 20.29
CA GLY A 113 4.32 12.57 21.04
C GLY A 113 5.40 11.51 20.84
N CYS A 114 5.29 10.72 19.76
CA CYS A 114 6.29 9.74 19.38
C CYS A 114 7.52 10.45 18.80
N GLY A 115 8.70 9.84 18.97
CA GLY A 115 9.96 10.35 18.45
C GLY A 115 9.98 10.50 16.92
N ASP A 116 11.12 10.95 16.39
CA ASP A 116 11.32 11.14 14.96
C ASP A 116 11.32 9.79 14.20
N ASP A 117 10.17 9.47 13.61
CA ASP A 117 9.93 8.20 12.90
C ASP A 117 10.77 8.05 11.64
N ALA A 118 11.08 9.16 10.96
CA ALA A 118 11.94 9.14 9.79
C ALA A 118 13.39 8.79 10.13
N THR A 119 13.90 9.32 11.25
CA THR A 119 15.24 8.97 11.76
C THR A 119 15.32 7.49 12.15
N VAL A 120 14.30 6.97 12.83
CA VAL A 120 14.24 5.55 13.20
C VAL A 120 14.22 4.65 11.95
N ALA A 121 13.41 4.99 10.95
CA ALA A 121 13.35 4.24 9.70
C ALA A 121 14.65 4.28 8.90
N CYS A 122 15.29 5.45 8.82
CA CYS A 122 16.60 5.60 8.18
C CYS A 122 17.67 4.74 8.86
N SER A 123 17.68 4.70 10.20
CA SER A 123 18.61 3.87 10.98
C SER A 123 18.36 2.38 10.75
N TYR A 124 17.10 1.94 10.74
CA TYR A 124 16.71 0.56 10.41
C TYR A 124 17.17 0.17 9.00
N PHE A 125 16.92 1.04 8.01
CA PHE A 125 17.30 0.82 6.63
C PHE A 125 18.81 0.70 6.45
N LEU A 126 19.61 1.54 7.11
CA LEU A 126 21.07 1.46 7.09
C LEU A 126 21.57 0.10 7.57
N HIS A 127 21.05 -0.39 8.71
CA HIS A 127 21.39 -1.73 9.21
C HIS A 127 20.96 -2.84 8.26
N LEU A 128 19.80 -2.69 7.62
CA LEU A 128 19.32 -3.65 6.64
C LEU A 128 20.22 -3.69 5.39
N CYS A 129 20.63 -2.53 4.85
CA CYS A 129 21.57 -2.45 3.73
C CYS A 129 22.94 -3.05 4.08
N GLU A 130 23.45 -2.79 5.29
CA GLU A 130 24.70 -3.39 5.79
C GLU A 130 24.59 -4.92 5.83
N ALA A 131 23.51 -5.44 6.40
CA ALA A 131 23.26 -6.89 6.48
C ALA A 131 23.14 -7.55 5.10
N LEU A 132 22.49 -6.88 4.14
CA LEU A 132 22.30 -7.37 2.77
C LEU A 132 23.49 -7.09 1.83
N GLY A 133 24.53 -6.40 2.28
CA GLY A 133 25.67 -6.01 1.45
C GLY A 133 25.31 -5.02 0.34
N VAL A 134 24.27 -4.20 0.53
CA VAL A 134 23.85 -3.17 -0.44
C VAL A 134 24.75 -1.94 -0.27
N PRO A 135 25.52 -1.55 -1.31
CA PRO A 135 26.35 -0.36 -1.23
C PRO A 135 25.46 0.88 -1.20
N LEU A 136 25.64 1.72 -0.17
CA LEU A 136 24.88 2.94 0.01
C LEU A 136 25.83 4.09 0.34
N ASP A 137 25.65 5.22 -0.32
CA ASP A 137 26.33 6.46 0.06
C ASP A 137 25.57 7.15 1.20
N PRO A 138 26.13 7.30 2.41
CA PRO A 138 25.48 8.00 3.50
C PRO A 138 25.10 9.46 3.16
N GLU A 139 25.83 10.12 2.23
CA GLU A 139 25.53 11.49 1.82
C GLU A 139 24.27 11.60 0.95
N SER A 140 23.85 10.49 0.33
CA SER A 140 22.60 10.41 -0.45
C SER A 140 21.35 10.30 0.44
N LEU A 141 21.51 10.04 1.74
CA LEU A 141 20.41 9.87 2.67
C LEU A 141 19.91 11.21 3.21
N VAL A 142 18.60 11.41 3.12
CA VAL A 142 17.91 12.59 3.63
C VAL A 142 16.82 12.17 4.60
N VAL A 143 16.80 12.78 5.78
CA VAL A 143 15.72 12.63 6.75
C VAL A 143 14.92 13.93 6.78
N SER A 144 13.67 13.87 6.33
CA SER A 144 12.78 15.02 6.34
C SER A 144 12.13 15.19 7.71
N PRO A 145 12.07 16.42 8.26
CA PRO A 145 11.43 16.67 9.54
C PRO A 145 9.92 16.39 9.50
N THR A 146 9.33 16.16 10.68
CA THR A 146 7.90 15.85 10.85
C THR A 146 7.00 16.97 10.34
N PRO A 147 6.23 16.74 9.27
CA PRO A 147 5.37 17.76 8.71
C PRO A 147 4.04 17.85 9.47
N VAL A 148 3.32 18.95 9.25
CA VAL A 148 1.95 19.10 9.75
C VAL A 148 0.98 18.22 8.95
N THR A 149 1.22 18.08 7.64
CA THR A 149 0.45 17.22 6.73
C THR A 149 1.37 16.61 5.69
N THR A 150 0.97 15.48 5.08
CA THR A 150 1.78 14.81 4.05
C THR A 150 2.09 15.72 2.86
N ARG A 151 1.13 16.57 2.44
CA ARG A 151 1.33 17.58 1.38
C ARG A 151 2.40 18.61 1.75
N VAL A 152 2.30 19.18 2.96
CA VAL A 152 3.30 20.16 3.44
C VAL A 152 4.68 19.53 3.54
N GLY A 153 4.74 18.26 3.97
CA GLY A 153 5.98 17.48 3.97
C GLY A 153 6.57 17.33 2.58
N MET A 154 5.75 17.00 1.58
CA MET A 154 6.21 16.87 0.20
C MET A 154 6.71 18.19 -0.39
N GLN A 155 6.00 19.28 -0.15
CA GLN A 155 6.45 20.60 -0.60
C GLN A 155 7.80 20.96 0.03
N ALA A 156 7.93 20.78 1.35
CA ALA A 156 9.18 21.05 2.05
C ALA A 156 10.33 20.16 1.58
N LEU A 157 10.06 18.87 1.32
CA LEU A 157 11.02 17.93 0.77
C LEU A 157 11.55 18.42 -0.59
N LEU A 158 10.63 18.79 -1.46
CA LEU A 158 10.92 19.23 -2.81
C LEU A 158 11.70 20.55 -2.83
N GLU A 159 11.38 21.49 -1.94
CA GLU A 159 12.03 22.80 -1.85
C GLU A 159 13.41 22.73 -1.17
N ARG A 160 13.56 21.91 -0.14
CA ARG A 160 14.78 21.89 0.68
C ARG A 160 15.84 20.91 0.19
N PHE A 161 15.43 19.76 -0.35
CA PHE A 161 16.37 18.68 -0.62
C PHE A 161 16.52 18.38 -2.11
N VAL A 162 15.41 18.40 -2.85
CA VAL A 162 15.43 18.01 -4.27
C VAL A 162 15.79 19.17 -5.19
N VAL A 163 15.09 20.31 -5.10
CA VAL A 163 15.33 21.43 -6.03
C VAL A 163 16.73 22.02 -5.98
N PRO A 164 17.37 22.18 -4.81
CA PRO A 164 18.73 22.72 -4.76
C PRO A 164 19.77 21.87 -5.49
N GLN A 165 19.48 20.58 -5.69
CA GLN A 165 20.37 19.62 -6.35
C GLN A 165 19.99 19.35 -7.80
N LEU A 166 18.78 19.74 -8.21
CA LEU A 166 18.30 19.53 -9.56
C LEU A 166 18.96 20.52 -10.53
N SER A 167 19.77 20.01 -11.46
CA SER A 167 20.27 20.80 -12.58
C SER A 167 19.12 21.29 -13.45
N ALA A 168 19.25 22.50 -14.02
CA ALA A 168 18.23 23.09 -14.91
C ALA A 168 17.89 22.21 -16.13
N THR A 169 18.78 21.29 -16.51
CA THR A 169 18.59 20.37 -17.64
C THR A 169 18.24 18.94 -17.22
N ALA A 170 18.31 18.62 -15.92
CA ALA A 170 18.04 17.28 -15.43
C ALA A 170 16.53 17.02 -15.30
N GLY A 171 16.09 15.83 -15.70
CA GLY A 171 14.75 15.34 -15.36
C GLY A 171 14.67 14.99 -13.88
N LEU A 172 13.46 14.95 -13.33
CA LEU A 172 13.23 14.49 -11.96
C LEU A 172 12.36 13.23 -11.99
N HIS A 173 12.79 12.17 -11.34
CA HIS A 173 11.99 10.98 -11.09
C HIS A 173 11.86 10.73 -9.61
N LEU A 174 10.62 10.54 -9.13
CA LEU A 174 10.39 10.14 -7.74
C LEU A 174 9.77 8.76 -7.69
N THR A 175 10.36 7.85 -6.90
CA THR A 175 9.79 6.53 -6.63
C THR A 175 9.30 6.51 -5.18
N PHE A 176 7.99 6.41 -4.98
CA PHE A 176 7.40 6.40 -3.65
C PHE A 176 7.22 4.97 -3.14
N PHE A 177 7.81 4.68 -1.98
CA PHE A 177 7.63 3.42 -1.26
C PHE A 177 6.59 3.65 -0.18
N ALA A 178 5.42 3.05 -0.37
CA ALA A 178 4.31 3.11 0.56
C ALA A 178 3.47 1.84 0.47
N SER A 179 2.66 1.58 1.48
CA SER A 179 1.76 0.43 1.45
C SER A 179 0.65 0.62 0.43
N ASP A 180 0.08 -0.51 0.02
CA ASP A 180 -1.11 -0.61 -0.81
C ASP A 180 -2.19 0.40 -0.43
N TYR A 181 -2.57 0.42 0.86
CA TYR A 181 -3.68 1.24 1.32
C TYR A 181 -3.31 2.73 1.36
N GLN A 182 -2.06 3.08 1.72
CA GLN A 182 -1.60 4.46 1.63
C GLN A 182 -1.58 4.95 0.19
N LEU A 183 -1.13 4.12 -0.75
CA LEU A 183 -1.13 4.45 -2.18
C LEU A 183 -2.55 4.63 -2.70
N SER A 184 -3.46 3.68 -2.46
CA SER A 184 -4.85 3.81 -2.87
C SER A 184 -5.52 5.05 -2.28
N ARG A 185 -5.19 5.41 -1.03
CA ARG A 185 -5.66 6.65 -0.41
C ARG A 185 -5.09 7.89 -1.11
N LEU A 186 -3.79 7.92 -1.42
CA LEU A 186 -3.16 9.04 -2.11
C LEU A 186 -3.70 9.23 -3.53
N GLU A 187 -3.94 8.13 -4.24
CA GLU A 187 -4.58 8.12 -5.56
C GLU A 187 -6.02 8.63 -5.47
N ARG A 188 -6.82 8.14 -4.51
CA ARG A 188 -8.21 8.58 -4.31
C ARG A 188 -8.28 10.07 -3.95
N ILE A 189 -7.42 10.55 -3.05
CA ILE A 189 -7.31 11.99 -2.74
C ILE A 189 -6.93 12.77 -4.01
N GLY A 190 -5.97 12.28 -4.80
CA GLY A 190 -5.58 12.90 -6.06
C GLY A 190 -6.71 12.97 -7.09
N ALA A 191 -7.56 11.95 -7.17
CA ALA A 191 -8.69 11.91 -8.08
C ALA A 191 -9.84 12.84 -7.65
N VAL A 192 -10.17 12.85 -6.35
CA VAL A 192 -11.32 13.59 -5.82
C VAL A 192 -10.96 15.05 -5.51
N THR A 193 -9.78 15.30 -4.95
CA THR A 193 -9.30 16.63 -4.55
C THR A 193 -7.85 16.86 -5.00
N PRO A 194 -7.59 17.10 -6.31
CA PRO A 194 -6.23 17.21 -6.86
C PRO A 194 -5.32 18.20 -6.14
N HIS A 195 -5.87 19.31 -5.64
CA HIS A 195 -5.14 20.34 -4.90
C HIS A 195 -4.73 19.93 -3.48
N LEU A 196 -5.36 18.90 -2.90
CA LEU A 196 -4.96 18.30 -1.62
C LEU A 196 -4.04 17.08 -1.81
N SER A 197 -3.84 16.65 -3.05
CA SER A 197 -2.97 15.52 -3.38
C SER A 197 -1.54 15.75 -2.90
N LEU A 198 -0.89 14.65 -2.50
CA LEU A 198 0.55 14.62 -2.29
C LEU A 198 1.32 15.05 -3.54
N PHE A 199 0.76 14.80 -4.72
CA PHE A 199 1.39 15.10 -6.00
C PHE A 199 1.09 16.54 -6.49
N ALA A 200 0.24 17.30 -5.79
CA ALA A 200 -0.08 18.68 -6.20
C ALA A 200 1.19 19.56 -6.33
N PRO A 201 2.14 19.56 -5.37
CA PRO A 201 3.38 20.33 -5.52
C PRO A 201 4.26 19.87 -6.69
N LEU A 202 4.21 18.59 -7.06
CA LEU A 202 4.93 18.07 -8.23
C LEU A 202 4.29 18.54 -9.54
N ALA A 203 2.96 18.53 -9.60
CA ALA A 203 2.20 19.00 -10.74
C ALA A 203 2.38 20.52 -10.93
N GLU A 204 2.24 21.31 -9.86
CA GLU A 204 2.49 22.76 -9.89
C GLU A 204 3.90 23.09 -10.39
N ARG A 205 4.91 22.33 -9.97
CA ARG A 205 6.28 22.52 -10.45
C ARG A 205 6.48 22.18 -11.91
N ARG A 206 5.81 21.13 -12.41
CA ARG A 206 5.80 20.82 -13.83
C ARG A 206 5.31 22.05 -14.60
N ASP A 207 4.27 22.71 -14.12
CA ASP A 207 3.69 23.88 -14.77
C ASP A 207 4.60 25.12 -14.64
N VAL A 208 5.16 25.41 -13.46
CA VAL A 208 6.09 26.54 -13.25
C VAL A 208 7.36 26.40 -14.08
N PHE A 209 7.92 25.18 -14.16
CA PHE A 209 9.08 24.90 -15.00
C PHE A 209 8.76 25.11 -16.48
N LEU A 210 7.62 24.60 -16.95
CA LEU A 210 7.14 24.84 -18.31
C LEU A 210 6.93 26.35 -18.58
N GLN A 211 6.43 27.12 -17.61
CA GLN A 211 6.27 28.56 -17.72
C GLN A 211 7.61 29.31 -17.78
N HIS A 212 8.60 28.94 -16.97
CA HIS A 212 9.94 29.53 -17.01
C HIS A 212 10.66 29.26 -18.34
N VAL A 213 10.54 28.04 -18.86
CA VAL A 213 11.05 27.68 -20.19
C VAL A 213 10.39 28.54 -21.27
N ALA A 214 9.06 28.68 -21.23
CA ALA A 214 8.32 29.51 -22.19
C ALA A 214 8.70 31.01 -22.11
N ALA A 215 8.89 31.55 -20.90
CA ALA A 215 9.29 32.94 -20.68
C ALA A 215 10.73 33.21 -21.17
N THR A 216 11.63 32.25 -20.97
CA THR A 216 13.03 32.34 -21.44
C THR A 216 13.09 32.29 -22.97
N GLU A 217 12.30 31.42 -23.61
CA GLU A 217 12.15 31.44 -25.07
C GLU A 217 11.60 32.77 -25.61
N ALA A 218 10.63 33.38 -24.92
CA ALA A 218 10.03 34.64 -25.31
C ALA A 218 11.00 35.83 -25.20
N LEU A 219 11.78 35.91 -24.11
CA LEU A 219 12.84 36.91 -23.93
C LEU A 219 13.96 36.77 -24.97
N TYR A 220 14.24 35.55 -25.41
CA TYR A 220 15.24 35.31 -26.46
C TYR A 220 14.74 35.69 -27.85
N LYS A 221 13.48 35.38 -28.18
CA LYS A 221 12.83 35.80 -29.44
C LYS A 221 12.75 37.32 -29.57
N THR A 222 12.57 38.04 -28.47
CA THR A 222 12.51 39.51 -28.46
C THR A 222 13.88 40.18 -28.53
N ASN A 223 14.95 39.53 -28.04
CA ASN A 223 16.31 40.07 -28.12
C ASN A 223 17.03 39.75 -29.46
N THR A 224 16.62 38.71 -30.18
CA THR A 224 17.24 38.31 -31.46
C THR A 224 16.81 39.14 -32.67
N THR A 225 15.83 40.04 -32.53
CA THR A 225 15.40 40.96 -33.60
C THR A 225 16.20 42.27 -33.66
N ARG A 226 17.09 42.56 -32.70
CA ARG A 226 17.65 43.93 -32.56
C ARG A 226 19.06 44.18 -33.12
N LYS A 227 19.93 43.18 -33.35
CA LYS A 227 21.22 43.37 -34.06
C LYS A 227 21.62 42.09 -34.80
N GLY A 228 21.83 42.21 -36.10
CA GLY A 228 21.98 41.13 -37.09
C GLY A 228 23.21 40.22 -37.00
N GLN A 229 23.58 39.73 -35.82
CA GLN A 229 24.48 38.58 -35.69
C GLN A 229 23.90 37.63 -34.66
N ARG A 230 23.55 36.42 -35.10
CA ARG A 230 23.08 35.34 -34.23
C ARG A 230 24.30 34.72 -33.52
N PRO A 231 24.51 34.89 -32.22
CA PRO A 231 25.32 33.93 -31.48
C PRO A 231 24.66 32.56 -31.63
N ARG A 232 25.41 31.57 -32.13
CA ARG A 232 24.99 30.16 -32.09
C ARG A 232 25.02 29.71 -30.63
N MET A 233 23.94 29.99 -29.90
CA MET A 233 23.67 29.31 -28.64
C MET A 233 23.06 27.94 -28.95
N PRO A 234 23.36 26.90 -28.16
CA PRO A 234 22.68 25.63 -28.26
C PRO A 234 21.17 25.89 -28.12
N SER A 235 20.39 25.42 -29.09
CA SER A 235 18.94 25.55 -29.04
C SER A 235 18.43 24.69 -27.88
N LEU A 236 18.16 25.31 -26.74
CA LEU A 236 17.31 24.73 -25.70
C LEU A 236 15.89 24.82 -26.24
N SER A 237 15.41 23.77 -26.90
CA SER A 237 14.01 23.70 -27.29
C SER A 237 13.17 23.56 -26.02
N ALA A 238 11.95 24.09 -25.97
CA ALA A 238 11.03 23.83 -24.86
C ALA A 238 10.76 22.34 -24.59
N LYS A 239 11.18 21.44 -25.49
CA LYS A 239 11.17 19.98 -25.28
C LYS A 239 12.39 19.45 -24.50
N ASP A 240 13.35 20.32 -24.16
CA ASP A 240 14.59 19.99 -23.46
C ASP A 240 14.51 20.20 -21.94
N GLY A 241 13.39 20.76 -21.47
CA GLY A 241 13.10 20.74 -20.04
C GLY A 241 13.04 19.31 -19.51
N GLY A 242 13.77 19.03 -18.43
CA GLY A 242 13.73 17.73 -17.77
C GLY A 242 12.30 17.37 -17.38
N ALA A 243 11.82 16.19 -17.80
CA ALA A 243 10.49 15.75 -17.45
C ALA A 243 10.46 15.37 -15.96
N THR A 244 9.49 15.91 -15.21
CA THR A 244 9.14 15.39 -13.88
C THR A 244 8.22 14.19 -14.06
N SER A 245 8.60 13.08 -13.47
CA SER A 245 7.84 11.83 -13.47
C SER A 245 7.86 11.24 -12.07
N TRP A 246 6.90 10.36 -11.78
CA TRP A 246 6.89 9.61 -10.54
C TRP A 246 6.32 8.20 -10.76
N ALA A 247 6.72 7.29 -9.89
CA ALA A 247 6.22 5.93 -9.80
C ALA A 247 5.86 5.61 -8.34
N LEU A 248 4.93 4.68 -8.17
CA LEU A 248 4.52 4.17 -6.87
C LEU A 248 5.01 2.74 -6.78
N GLU A 249 5.97 2.46 -5.91
CA GLU A 249 6.36 1.09 -5.60
C GLU A 249 5.44 0.61 -4.48
N LYS A 250 4.51 -0.26 -4.88
CA LYS A 250 3.48 -0.82 -4.02
C LYS A 250 4.10 -1.86 -3.10
N VAL A 251 4.27 -1.48 -1.83
CA VAL A 251 4.77 -2.37 -0.80
C VAL A 251 3.59 -3.18 -0.30
N LEU A 252 3.51 -4.42 -0.77
CA LEU A 252 2.59 -5.38 -0.18
C LEU A 252 2.89 -5.45 1.31
N TYR A 253 1.85 -5.29 2.12
CA TYR A 253 1.96 -5.58 3.53
C TYR A 253 2.50 -6.99 3.64
N PRO A 254 3.72 -7.21 4.16
CA PRO A 254 4.40 -8.48 4.00
C PRO A 254 3.57 -9.49 4.76
N PRO A 255 2.83 -10.37 4.08
CA PRO A 255 2.04 -11.36 4.78
C PRO A 255 3.05 -12.20 5.58
N GLY A 256 4.16 -12.58 4.94
CA GLY A 256 5.22 -13.44 5.45
C GLY A 256 5.82 -13.04 6.80
N LEU A 257 5.84 -11.76 7.17
CA LEU A 257 6.45 -11.31 8.43
C LEU A 257 5.65 -11.70 9.68
N LEU A 258 4.39 -12.10 9.51
CA LEU A 258 3.55 -12.68 10.57
C LEU A 258 3.28 -14.17 10.34
N ILE A 259 3.86 -14.78 9.30
CA ILE A 259 3.45 -16.11 8.83
C ILE A 259 4.60 -17.09 9.02
N SER A 260 4.56 -17.78 10.16
CA SER A 260 4.85 -19.21 10.08
C SER A 260 3.77 -19.83 9.17
N SER A 261 4.12 -20.81 8.33
CA SER A 261 3.26 -21.38 7.25
C SER A 261 1.79 -21.74 7.59
N GLY A 262 1.35 -21.67 8.84
CA GLY A 262 -0.06 -21.80 9.26
C GLY A 262 -0.89 -20.50 9.30
N ASP A 263 -0.28 -19.32 9.16
CA ASP A 263 -0.89 -18.06 9.66
C ASP A 263 -1.28 -17.04 8.57
N ALA A 264 -1.12 -17.41 7.29
CA ALA A 264 -1.40 -16.53 6.15
C ALA A 264 -2.83 -16.00 6.14
N PHE A 265 -3.76 -16.83 6.59
CA PHE A 265 -5.16 -16.45 6.69
C PHE A 265 -5.37 -15.34 7.74
N ALA A 266 -4.69 -15.34 8.88
CA ALA A 266 -4.84 -14.26 9.88
C ALA A 266 -4.43 -12.93 9.33
N ALA A 267 -3.22 -12.90 8.78
CA ALA A 267 -2.63 -11.69 8.27
C ALA A 267 -3.54 -11.14 7.16
N SER A 268 -4.02 -12.01 6.28
CA SER A 268 -5.01 -11.65 5.25
C SER A 268 -6.32 -11.13 5.86
N PHE A 269 -6.90 -11.82 6.84
CA PHE A 269 -8.13 -11.40 7.53
C PHE A 269 -7.98 -10.03 8.20
N LEU A 270 -6.93 -9.83 8.99
CA LEU A 270 -6.66 -8.57 9.68
C LEU A 270 -6.37 -7.44 8.70
N ALA A 271 -5.59 -7.70 7.65
CA ALA A 271 -5.30 -6.72 6.60
C ALA A 271 -6.58 -6.33 5.83
N GLN A 272 -7.39 -7.30 5.41
CA GLN A 272 -8.67 -7.04 4.75
C GLN A 272 -9.61 -6.22 5.66
N THR A 273 -9.67 -6.61 6.93
CA THR A 273 -10.49 -5.92 7.93
C THR A 273 -10.01 -4.48 8.13
N HIS A 274 -8.70 -4.25 8.23
CA HIS A 274 -8.11 -2.92 8.29
C HIS A 274 -8.45 -2.07 7.05
N VAL A 275 -8.37 -2.66 5.85
CA VAL A 275 -8.71 -1.98 4.58
C VAL A 275 -10.17 -1.55 4.53
N ILE A 276 -11.10 -2.37 5.06
CA ILE A 276 -12.51 -2.01 5.17
C ILE A 276 -12.66 -0.72 5.99
N PHE A 277 -11.97 -0.61 7.12
CA PHE A 277 -12.07 0.57 7.97
C PHE A 277 -11.36 1.79 7.38
N ASP A 278 -10.23 1.61 6.71
CA ASP A 278 -9.56 2.72 6.05
C ASP A 278 -10.36 3.27 4.85
N SER A 279 -11.22 2.46 4.22
CA SER A 279 -12.16 2.97 3.22
C SER A 279 -13.22 3.94 3.76
N LEU A 280 -13.42 4.01 5.09
CA LEU A 280 -14.33 4.95 5.74
C LEU A 280 -13.68 6.31 6.05
N VAL A 281 -12.37 6.49 5.83
CA VAL A 281 -11.69 7.76 6.09
C VAL A 281 -12.24 8.94 5.24
N PRO A 282 -12.57 8.77 3.95
CA PRO A 282 -13.23 9.83 3.18
C PRO A 282 -14.58 10.25 3.78
N LEU A 283 -15.40 9.29 4.24
CA LEU A 283 -16.66 9.57 4.94
C LEU A 283 -16.42 10.36 6.23
N LEU A 284 -15.37 10.03 6.99
CA LEU A 284 -14.98 10.79 8.18
C LEU A 284 -14.65 12.25 7.85
N LEU A 285 -13.90 12.50 6.76
CA LEU A 285 -13.56 13.85 6.32
C LEU A 285 -14.81 14.62 5.87
N ASN A 286 -15.73 13.97 5.16
CA ASN A 286 -17.00 14.58 4.77
C ASN A 286 -17.88 14.90 5.99
N PHE A 287 -17.95 14.02 7.00
CA PHE A 287 -18.65 14.32 8.26
C PHE A 287 -18.05 15.53 8.98
N HIS A 288 -16.72 15.66 9.03
CA HIS A 288 -16.07 16.86 9.55
C HIS A 288 -16.48 18.12 8.78
N ALA A 289 -16.47 18.07 7.44
CA ALA A 289 -16.88 19.18 6.60
C ALA A 289 -18.36 19.56 6.80
N ILE A 290 -19.26 18.57 6.94
CA ILE A 290 -20.69 18.80 7.23
C ILE A 290 -20.89 19.49 8.59
N VAL A 291 -20.22 19.00 9.64
CA VAL A 291 -20.29 19.62 10.98
C VAL A 291 -19.78 21.07 10.94
N ASN A 292 -18.76 21.34 10.13
CA ASN A 292 -18.23 22.69 9.88
C ASN A 292 -19.08 23.54 8.91
N LYS A 293 -20.18 22.99 8.36
CA LYS A 293 -21.07 23.63 7.37
C LYS A 293 -20.39 23.97 6.04
N GLU A 294 -19.39 23.17 5.67
CA GLU A 294 -18.61 23.32 4.43
C GLU A 294 -19.18 22.46 3.29
N GLU A 295 -19.77 21.31 3.62
CA GLU A 295 -20.27 20.33 2.66
C GLU A 295 -21.63 19.73 3.06
N ILE A 296 -22.21 18.95 2.14
CA ILE A 296 -23.35 18.07 2.38
C ILE A 296 -22.93 16.60 2.20
N LEU A 297 -23.71 15.66 2.73
CA LEU A 297 -23.45 14.24 2.54
C LEU A 297 -23.65 13.85 1.07
N ALA A 298 -22.59 13.39 0.42
CA ALA A 298 -22.68 12.81 -0.91
C ALA A 298 -23.19 11.35 -0.83
N ALA A 299 -24.01 10.95 -1.81
CA ALA A 299 -24.57 9.59 -1.87
C ALA A 299 -23.48 8.50 -1.89
N GLU A 300 -22.39 8.75 -2.61
CA GLU A 300 -21.25 7.83 -2.71
C GLU A 300 -20.64 7.50 -1.33
N TYR A 301 -20.58 8.46 -0.42
CA TYR A 301 -20.05 8.22 0.93
C TYR A 301 -21.01 7.41 1.79
N TYR A 302 -22.32 7.54 1.56
CA TYR A 302 -23.32 6.67 2.19
C TYR A 302 -23.23 5.23 1.65
N ASP A 303 -23.02 5.06 0.34
CA ASP A 303 -22.80 3.74 -0.25
C ASP A 303 -21.53 3.07 0.31
N ASP A 304 -20.44 3.82 0.48
CA ASP A 304 -19.21 3.36 1.13
C ASP A 304 -19.48 2.89 2.58
N LEU A 305 -20.34 3.60 3.34
CA LEU A 305 -20.75 3.18 4.68
C LEU A 305 -21.48 1.83 4.65
N LEU A 306 -22.46 1.67 3.75
CA LEU A 306 -23.23 0.43 3.62
C LEU A 306 -22.35 -0.74 3.18
N LEU A 307 -21.43 -0.49 2.25
CA LEU A 307 -20.47 -1.49 1.79
C LEU A 307 -19.54 -1.93 2.93
N ALA A 308 -18.97 -0.97 3.68
CA ALA A 308 -18.12 -1.30 4.82
C ALA A 308 -18.88 -2.11 5.88
N LYS A 309 -20.11 -1.72 6.18
CA LYS A 309 -20.99 -2.45 7.11
C LYS A 309 -21.21 -3.90 6.68
N ARG A 310 -21.55 -4.11 5.40
CA ARG A 310 -21.74 -5.45 4.82
C ARG A 310 -20.47 -6.29 4.96
N ARG A 311 -19.32 -5.72 4.59
CA ARG A 311 -18.03 -6.42 4.67
C ARG A 311 -17.63 -6.75 6.12
N VAL A 312 -17.85 -5.87 7.09
CA VAL A 312 -17.62 -6.19 8.51
C VAL A 312 -18.51 -7.34 8.97
N SER A 313 -19.79 -7.34 8.54
CA SER A 313 -20.71 -8.44 8.83
C SER A 313 -20.25 -9.76 8.20
N GLU A 314 -19.76 -9.75 6.97
CA GLU A 314 -19.18 -10.92 6.30
C GLU A 314 -17.94 -11.43 7.06
N GLN A 315 -17.06 -10.53 7.52
CA GLN A 315 -15.90 -10.92 8.32
C GLN A 315 -16.29 -11.54 9.66
N LEU A 316 -17.32 -11.03 10.34
CA LEU A 316 -17.86 -11.64 11.56
C LEU A 316 -18.45 -13.04 11.29
N GLN A 317 -19.17 -13.23 10.18
CA GLN A 317 -19.67 -14.57 9.80
C GLN A 317 -18.53 -15.56 9.51
N LEU A 318 -17.40 -15.08 8.99
CA LEU A 318 -16.20 -15.91 8.82
C LEU A 318 -15.58 -16.33 10.16
N VAL A 319 -15.68 -15.49 11.21
CA VAL A 319 -15.28 -15.84 12.57
C VAL A 319 -16.15 -16.96 13.15
N ASP A 320 -17.45 -16.93 12.88
CA ASP A 320 -18.42 -17.95 13.35
C ASP A 320 -18.38 -19.26 12.55
N SER A 321 -17.69 -19.28 11.41
CA SER A 321 -17.55 -20.45 10.54
C SER A 321 -16.64 -21.53 11.15
N PRO A 322 -16.83 -22.83 10.86
CA PRO A 322 -15.86 -23.87 11.20
C PRO A 322 -14.47 -23.67 10.56
N MET A 323 -14.38 -22.76 9.57
CA MET A 323 -13.11 -22.25 9.02
C MET A 323 -12.49 -21.12 9.85
N ARG A 324 -12.98 -20.88 11.08
CA ARG A 324 -12.46 -19.87 12.00
C ARG A 324 -10.94 -19.92 11.96
N PRO A 325 -10.28 -18.87 11.49
CA PRO A 325 -8.84 -18.92 11.32
C PRO A 325 -8.15 -19.39 12.60
N ALA A 326 -7.20 -20.31 12.48
CA ALA A 326 -6.20 -20.63 13.50
C ALA A 326 -5.32 -19.42 13.89
N ALA A 327 -5.72 -18.24 13.45
CA ALA A 327 -4.90 -17.12 13.08
C ALA A 327 -5.33 -15.90 13.92
N LEU A 328 -6.59 -15.82 14.33
CA LEU A 328 -7.00 -15.00 15.47
C LEU A 328 -6.40 -15.52 16.81
N ARG A 329 -5.78 -16.72 16.82
CA ARG A 329 -4.98 -17.23 17.94
C ARG A 329 -3.67 -16.44 18.17
N LEU A 330 -3.12 -15.77 17.15
CA LEU A 330 -1.74 -15.25 17.21
C LEU A 330 -1.60 -13.78 17.63
N LYS A 331 -2.66 -12.97 17.53
CA LYS A 331 -2.59 -11.56 17.92
C LYS A 331 -2.33 -11.37 19.43
N THR A 332 -2.58 -12.39 20.24
CA THR A 332 -2.33 -12.36 21.68
C THR A 332 -0.87 -12.49 22.09
N MET A 333 0.01 -12.99 21.20
CA MET A 333 1.45 -13.02 21.50
C MET A 333 2.14 -11.69 21.17
N ALA A 334 1.71 -11.00 20.10
CA ALA A 334 2.34 -9.75 19.63
C ALA A 334 1.94 -8.51 20.43
N THR A 335 0.77 -8.48 21.06
CA THR A 335 0.25 -7.34 21.84
C THR A 335 0.60 -7.39 23.32
N ALA A 336 1.17 -8.49 23.80
CA ALA A 336 1.63 -8.62 25.17
C ALA A 336 2.85 -7.72 25.41
N SER A 337 2.73 -6.79 26.38
CA SER A 337 3.84 -5.97 26.87
C SER A 337 5.09 -6.85 27.14
N PRO A 338 6.33 -6.37 26.89
CA PRO A 338 7.55 -7.11 27.24
C PRO A 338 7.58 -7.59 28.70
N HIS A 339 6.92 -6.86 29.61
CA HIS A 339 6.75 -7.27 31.02
C HIS A 339 5.69 -8.35 31.24
N ALA A 340 4.67 -8.44 30.37
CA ALA A 340 3.72 -9.55 30.35
C ALA A 340 4.37 -10.82 29.81
N LEU A 341 5.12 -10.71 28.70
CA LEU A 341 5.89 -11.81 28.11
C LEU A 341 7.00 -12.31 29.04
N ALA A 342 7.74 -11.43 29.72
CA ALA A 342 8.76 -11.83 30.69
C ALA A 342 8.17 -12.50 31.94
N ARG A 343 6.99 -12.05 32.40
CA ARG A 343 6.25 -12.73 33.49
C ARG A 343 5.69 -14.07 33.04
N GLN A 344 5.18 -14.17 31.81
CA GLN A 344 4.76 -15.43 31.19
C GLN A 344 5.93 -16.41 31.06
N ALA A 345 7.09 -15.98 30.56
CA ALA A 345 8.26 -16.82 30.40
C ALA A 345 8.84 -17.29 31.76
N ALA A 346 8.78 -16.43 32.79
CA ALA A 346 9.16 -16.81 34.14
C ALA A 346 8.14 -17.77 34.78
N ALA A 347 6.84 -17.58 34.55
CA ALA A 347 5.77 -18.43 35.06
C ALA A 347 5.70 -19.80 34.34
N ALA A 348 5.92 -19.83 33.03
CA ALA A 348 5.96 -21.06 32.22
C ALA A 348 7.18 -21.94 32.51
N ARG A 349 8.26 -21.37 33.07
CA ARG A 349 9.40 -22.14 33.59
C ARG A 349 9.17 -22.69 34.99
N ALA A 350 8.23 -22.11 35.75
CA ALA A 350 7.94 -22.49 37.13
C ALA A 350 6.87 -23.59 37.22
N ASP A 351 5.87 -23.55 36.34
CA ASP A 351 4.82 -24.56 36.27
C ASP A 351 4.99 -25.34 34.96
N GLY A 352 5.20 -26.66 35.04
CA GLY A 352 5.31 -27.57 33.88
C GLY A 352 4.01 -27.73 33.07
N ASP A 353 3.15 -26.70 33.08
CA ASP A 353 1.79 -26.64 32.56
C ASP A 353 1.62 -25.41 31.63
N GLY A 354 2.62 -25.19 30.78
CA GLY A 354 2.70 -24.02 29.89
C GLY A 354 1.70 -24.02 28.73
N ASP A 355 1.11 -25.18 28.40
CA ASP A 355 0.21 -25.32 27.24
C ASP A 355 -1.20 -24.80 27.55
N ASP A 356 -1.73 -25.04 28.75
CA ASP A 356 -3.08 -24.59 29.13
C ASP A 356 -3.16 -23.06 29.34
N ARG A 357 -2.11 -22.44 29.87
CA ARG A 357 -2.04 -20.96 29.96
C ARG A 357 -1.93 -20.30 28.59
N ARG A 358 -1.15 -20.88 27.68
CA ARG A 358 -1.05 -20.38 26.30
C ARG A 358 -2.42 -20.41 25.61
N ARG A 359 -3.18 -21.50 25.76
CA ARG A 359 -4.55 -21.60 25.24
C ARG A 359 -5.51 -20.56 25.83
N GLN A 360 -5.37 -20.23 27.11
CA GLN A 360 -6.20 -19.20 27.76
C GLN A 360 -5.89 -17.80 27.24
N ASP A 361 -4.61 -17.46 27.09
CA ASP A 361 -4.21 -16.17 26.53
C ASP A 361 -4.63 -16.05 25.06
N GLU A 362 -4.43 -17.10 24.24
CA GLU A 362 -4.92 -17.14 22.86
C GLU A 362 -6.44 -16.90 22.79
N ALA A 363 -7.22 -17.55 23.66
CA ALA A 363 -8.67 -17.36 23.74
C ALA A 363 -9.06 -15.92 24.14
N ALA A 364 -8.31 -15.27 25.02
CA ALA A 364 -8.60 -13.90 25.45
C ALA A 364 -8.38 -12.86 24.32
N GLY A 365 -7.33 -13.03 23.51
CA GLY A 365 -7.04 -12.11 22.39
C GLY A 365 -8.01 -12.28 21.22
N GLN A 366 -8.39 -13.52 20.95
CA GLN A 366 -9.47 -13.86 20.02
C GLN A 366 -10.78 -13.16 20.42
N GLN A 367 -11.19 -13.34 21.68
CA GLN A 367 -12.40 -12.74 22.22
C GLN A 367 -12.36 -11.20 22.11
N PHE A 368 -11.19 -10.58 22.30
CA PHE A 368 -11.03 -9.14 22.15
C PHE A 368 -11.32 -8.63 20.73
N VAL A 369 -10.83 -9.31 19.68
CA VAL A 369 -11.06 -8.89 18.29
C VAL A 369 -12.53 -9.09 17.90
N ASP A 370 -13.12 -10.22 18.27
CA ASP A 370 -14.50 -10.56 17.94
C ASP A 370 -15.47 -9.55 18.59
N GLU A 371 -15.30 -9.31 19.89
CA GLU A 371 -16.09 -8.30 20.62
C GLU A 371 -15.89 -6.88 20.05
N ALA A 372 -14.68 -6.54 19.60
CA ALA A 372 -14.43 -5.24 18.99
C ALA A 372 -15.14 -5.09 17.64
N LEU A 373 -15.12 -6.12 16.80
CA LEU A 373 -15.83 -6.12 15.52
C LEU A 373 -17.35 -6.05 15.70
N GLU A 374 -17.90 -6.76 16.69
CA GLU A 374 -19.32 -6.67 17.05
C GLU A 374 -19.71 -5.25 17.49
N ARG A 375 -18.91 -4.63 18.38
CA ARG A 375 -19.14 -3.24 18.82
C ARG A 375 -19.03 -2.25 17.67
N VAL A 376 -18.08 -2.46 16.76
CA VAL A 376 -17.93 -1.66 15.54
C VAL A 376 -19.16 -1.81 14.65
N LEU A 377 -19.63 -3.02 14.38
CA LEU A 377 -20.82 -3.26 13.57
C LEU A 377 -22.07 -2.62 14.19
N ALA A 378 -22.24 -2.71 15.51
CA ALA A 378 -23.33 -2.05 16.22
C ALA A 378 -23.30 -0.52 16.03
N ARG A 379 -22.13 0.10 16.13
CA ARG A 379 -21.97 1.54 15.88
C ARG A 379 -22.19 1.92 14.42
N LEU A 380 -21.75 1.10 13.46
CA LEU A 380 -22.02 1.34 12.04
C LEU A 380 -23.52 1.31 11.72
N ASN A 381 -24.26 0.36 12.30
CA ASN A 381 -25.73 0.34 12.19
C ASN A 381 -26.38 1.60 12.79
N GLU A 382 -25.86 2.10 13.90
CA GLU A 382 -26.35 3.34 14.50
C GLU A 382 -26.04 4.57 13.65
N ILE A 383 -24.82 4.65 13.08
CA ILE A 383 -24.45 5.73 12.13
C ILE A 383 -25.40 5.69 10.93
N GLU A 384 -25.62 4.53 10.32
CA GLU A 384 -26.55 4.36 9.21
C GLU A 384 -27.95 4.83 9.59
N ARG A 385 -28.48 4.41 10.74
CA ARG A 385 -29.80 4.82 11.23
C ARG A 385 -29.91 6.33 11.36
N LEU A 386 -28.85 6.98 11.87
CA LEU A 386 -28.79 8.44 11.99
C LEU A 386 -28.78 9.11 10.63
N VAL A 387 -27.85 8.73 9.74
CA VAL A 387 -27.60 9.50 8.50
C VAL A 387 -28.53 9.14 7.34
N ARG A 388 -29.23 7.99 7.41
CA ARG A 388 -30.12 7.51 6.34
C ARG A 388 -31.11 8.56 5.86
N PRO A 389 -31.89 9.28 6.72
CA PRO A 389 -32.87 10.25 6.25
C PRO A 389 -32.27 11.37 5.38
N ALA A 390 -31.07 11.84 5.72
CA ALA A 390 -30.36 12.84 4.91
C ALA A 390 -29.81 12.23 3.61
N ALA A 391 -29.27 11.01 3.67
CA ALA A 391 -28.73 10.31 2.51
C ALA A 391 -29.81 9.96 1.47
N THR A 392 -30.99 9.52 1.93
CA THR A 392 -32.14 9.16 1.08
C THR A 392 -33.00 10.35 0.67
N ARG A 393 -32.68 11.56 1.16
CA ARG A 393 -33.48 12.78 0.98
C ARG A 393 -34.91 12.68 1.53
N GLU A 394 -35.15 11.76 2.46
CA GLU A 394 -36.43 11.57 3.14
C GLU A 394 -36.59 12.54 4.33
N GLY A 395 -35.48 13.14 4.81
CA GLY A 395 -35.48 14.09 5.90
C GLY A 395 -34.20 14.91 5.98
N TYR A 396 -34.08 15.70 7.04
CA TYR A 396 -32.86 16.43 7.38
C TYR A 396 -32.34 15.95 8.74
N LEU A 397 -31.02 16.00 8.91
CA LEU A 397 -30.36 15.78 10.19
C LEU A 397 -30.04 17.14 10.80
N ASP A 398 -30.25 17.27 12.11
CA ASP A 398 -29.82 18.47 12.82
C ASP A 398 -28.30 18.42 13.12
N ALA A 399 -27.75 19.54 13.61
CA ALA A 399 -26.33 19.63 13.89
C ALA A 399 -25.86 18.66 14.98
N ALA A 400 -26.71 18.38 15.98
CA ALA A 400 -26.37 17.49 17.08
C ALA A 400 -26.27 16.03 16.61
N ASP A 401 -27.15 15.61 15.70
CA ASP A 401 -27.11 14.28 15.10
C ASP A 401 -25.88 14.10 14.20
N TRP A 402 -25.46 15.15 13.46
CA TRP A 402 -24.20 15.12 12.70
C TRP A 402 -22.96 15.01 13.59
N GLU A 403 -22.89 15.78 14.67
CA GLU A 403 -21.81 15.68 15.66
C GLU A 403 -21.76 14.29 16.29
N ARG A 404 -22.92 13.70 16.60
CA ARG A 404 -23.03 12.34 17.11
C ARG A 404 -22.55 11.30 16.09
N ALA A 405 -22.95 11.42 14.82
CA ALA A 405 -22.52 10.52 13.75
C ALA A 405 -21.00 10.59 13.54
N LEU A 406 -20.42 11.80 13.59
CA LEU A 406 -18.98 12.02 13.54
C LEU A 406 -18.26 11.34 14.71
N ALA A 407 -18.72 11.56 15.94
CA ALA A 407 -18.12 10.95 17.13
C ALA A 407 -18.18 9.41 17.08
N LEU A 408 -19.31 8.85 16.63
CA LEU A 408 -19.46 7.40 16.44
C LEU A 408 -18.48 6.87 15.39
N LEU A 409 -18.32 7.55 14.25
CA LEU A 409 -17.41 7.12 13.20
C LEU A 409 -15.94 7.20 13.63
N GLN A 410 -15.56 8.25 14.37
CA GLN A 410 -14.24 8.33 15.00
C GLN A 410 -14.00 7.17 15.97
N ALA A 411 -14.98 6.84 16.80
CA ALA A 411 -14.89 5.73 17.74
C ALA A 411 -14.82 4.38 17.03
N VAL A 412 -15.57 4.18 15.93
CA VAL A 412 -15.47 3.00 15.06
C VAL A 412 -14.04 2.85 14.55
N LEU A 413 -13.47 3.90 13.94
CA LEU A 413 -12.13 3.84 13.36
C LEU A 413 -11.05 3.61 14.41
N ALA A 414 -11.15 4.24 15.58
CA ALA A 414 -10.20 4.04 16.67
C ALA A 414 -10.23 2.60 17.20
N GLU A 415 -11.42 2.06 17.45
CA GLU A 415 -11.59 0.70 17.97
C GLU A 415 -11.22 -0.36 16.94
N ALA A 416 -11.66 -0.19 15.70
CA ALA A 416 -11.28 -1.01 14.57
C ALA A 416 -9.76 -1.09 14.41
N ARG A 417 -9.06 0.05 14.41
CA ARG A 417 -7.61 0.08 14.33
C ARG A 417 -6.97 -0.60 15.54
N ALA A 418 -7.41 -0.32 16.76
CA ALA A 418 -6.89 -1.01 17.93
C ALA A 418 -7.03 -2.55 17.83
N ALA A 419 -8.15 -3.04 17.28
CA ALA A 419 -8.43 -4.47 17.14
C ALA A 419 -7.75 -5.12 15.94
N THR A 420 -7.56 -4.39 14.83
CA THR A 420 -7.22 -4.97 13.52
C THR A 420 -5.91 -4.48 12.95
N ASP A 421 -5.32 -3.40 13.50
CA ASP A 421 -4.04 -2.86 13.03
C ASP A 421 -3.00 -3.98 13.07
N PRO A 422 -2.50 -4.42 11.90
CA PRO A 422 -1.48 -5.44 11.84
C PRO A 422 -0.12 -4.88 12.29
N ASP A 423 0.03 -3.55 12.40
CA ASP A 423 1.25 -2.84 12.80
C ASP A 423 1.44 -2.68 14.32
N ALA A 424 0.79 -3.50 15.15
CA ALA A 424 1.15 -3.54 16.56
C ALA A 424 2.68 -3.79 16.69
N PRO A 425 3.40 -3.02 17.53
CA PRO A 425 4.85 -3.02 17.51
C PRO A 425 5.37 -4.40 17.91
N LEU A 426 6.17 -5.01 17.03
CA LEU A 426 6.79 -6.30 17.36
C LEU A 426 7.73 -6.14 18.57
N PRO A 427 7.74 -7.12 19.49
CA PRO A 427 8.74 -7.16 20.56
C PRO A 427 10.14 -7.22 19.94
N ALA A 428 11.14 -6.57 20.58
CA ALA A 428 12.51 -6.48 20.06
C ALA A 428 13.17 -7.84 19.78
N SER A 429 12.68 -8.91 20.41
CA SER A 429 13.09 -10.31 20.18
C SER A 429 12.67 -10.86 18.81
N GLU A 430 11.74 -10.20 18.11
CA GLU A 430 11.19 -10.67 16.83
C GLU A 430 11.73 -9.88 15.63
N TRP A 431 12.52 -8.82 15.85
CA TRP A 431 13.06 -7.98 14.77
C TRP A 431 13.99 -8.75 13.82
N GLY A 432 14.73 -9.74 14.33
CA GLY A 432 15.60 -10.60 13.53
C GLY A 432 14.88 -11.72 12.77
N ARG A 433 13.59 -11.96 13.04
CA ARG A 433 12.75 -12.89 12.28
C ARG A 433 12.15 -12.25 11.03
N LEU A 434 12.37 -10.94 10.85
CA LEU A 434 11.91 -10.22 9.67
C LEU A 434 12.82 -10.41 8.45
N VAL A 435 13.97 -11.04 8.68
CA VAL A 435 14.99 -11.32 7.68
C VAL A 435 15.13 -12.84 7.63
N ASP A 436 14.08 -13.55 7.21
CA ASP A 436 14.22 -14.99 6.99
C ASP A 436 15.10 -15.22 5.75
N GLU A 437 16.22 -15.90 6.00
CA GLU A 437 17.37 -16.11 5.11
C GLU A 437 17.12 -17.07 3.94
N ASP A 438 15.93 -17.65 3.82
CA ASP A 438 15.55 -18.44 2.66
C ASP A 438 14.07 -18.20 2.46
N GLU A 439 13.70 -17.26 1.57
CA GLU A 439 12.36 -17.19 1.00
C GLU A 439 12.23 -18.45 0.13
N PRO A 440 11.58 -19.53 0.59
CA PRO A 440 11.26 -20.65 -0.30
C PRO A 440 10.40 -20.05 -1.41
N ASP A 441 10.59 -20.53 -2.64
CA ASP A 441 9.87 -20.09 -3.83
C ASP A 441 8.34 -20.30 -3.64
N TYR A 442 7.69 -19.37 -2.94
CA TYR A 442 6.30 -19.43 -2.47
C TYR A 442 5.36 -18.58 -3.32
N GLY A 443 5.87 -17.99 -4.42
CA GLY A 443 5.11 -17.13 -5.31
C GLY A 443 3.83 -17.78 -5.82
N ASP A 444 3.83 -19.10 -6.03
CA ASP A 444 2.69 -19.79 -6.63
C ASP A 444 1.71 -20.45 -5.63
N LEU A 445 2.19 -20.95 -4.48
CA LEU A 445 1.34 -21.73 -3.56
C LEU A 445 0.43 -20.82 -2.71
N ALA A 446 0.97 -19.78 -2.08
CA ALA A 446 0.18 -18.88 -1.23
C ALA A 446 -0.80 -18.02 -2.03
N LEU A 447 -0.41 -17.59 -3.25
CA LEU A 447 -1.32 -16.87 -4.13
C LEU A 447 -2.45 -17.76 -4.67
N SER A 448 -2.20 -19.05 -4.89
CA SER A 448 -3.26 -20.00 -5.30
C SER A 448 -4.30 -20.22 -4.20
N GLU A 449 -3.89 -20.34 -2.93
CA GLU A 449 -4.82 -20.48 -1.80
C GLU A 449 -5.62 -19.20 -1.54
N ILE A 450 -4.99 -18.02 -1.66
CA ILE A 450 -5.68 -16.73 -1.57
C ILE A 450 -6.63 -16.53 -2.77
N ALA A 451 -6.23 -16.96 -3.97
CA ALA A 451 -7.07 -16.87 -5.17
C ALA A 451 -8.26 -17.84 -5.10
N ASP A 452 -8.07 -19.06 -4.60
CA ASP A 452 -9.14 -20.02 -4.38
C ASP A 452 -10.10 -19.54 -3.28
N PHE A 453 -9.58 -18.88 -2.23
CA PHE A 453 -10.41 -18.21 -1.22
C PHE A 453 -11.26 -17.07 -1.81
N ASN A 454 -10.64 -16.18 -2.61
CA ASN A 454 -11.37 -15.10 -3.27
C ASN A 454 -12.41 -15.64 -4.27
N ARG A 455 -12.07 -16.72 -5.00
CA ARG A 455 -13.00 -17.38 -5.93
C ARG A 455 -14.19 -18.00 -5.19
N LEU A 456 -13.97 -18.69 -4.07
CA LEU A 456 -15.06 -19.24 -3.24
C LEU A 456 -15.98 -18.13 -2.69
N ARG A 457 -15.43 -16.94 -2.42
CA ARG A 457 -16.21 -15.77 -2.00
C ARG A 457 -17.08 -15.24 -3.14
N ASP A 458 -16.51 -15.08 -4.33
CA ASP A 458 -17.21 -14.59 -5.52
C ASP A 458 -18.29 -15.59 -5.98
N GLU A 459 -18.04 -16.90 -5.85
CA GLU A 459 -19.03 -17.95 -6.14
C GLU A 459 -20.22 -17.90 -5.17
N ARG A 460 -20.02 -17.56 -3.89
CA ARG A 460 -21.12 -17.38 -2.93
C ARG A 460 -21.95 -16.14 -3.22
N SER A 461 -21.34 -15.02 -3.60
CA SER A 461 -22.10 -13.80 -3.91
C SER A 461 -23.01 -14.00 -5.12
N LEU A 462 -22.57 -14.77 -6.13
CA LEU A 462 -23.37 -15.09 -7.31
C LEU A 462 -24.58 -16.01 -7.00
N VAL A 463 -24.48 -16.88 -6.01
CA VAL A 463 -25.60 -17.76 -5.59
C VAL A 463 -26.67 -16.97 -4.82
N GLU A 464 -26.27 -15.99 -4.01
CA GLU A 464 -27.20 -15.14 -3.27
C GLU A 464 -27.91 -14.11 -4.16
N GLU A 465 -27.24 -13.55 -5.18
CA GLU A 465 -27.88 -12.67 -6.16
C GLU A 465 -28.86 -13.43 -7.09
N GLY A 466 -28.61 -14.71 -7.37
CA GLY A 466 -29.48 -15.53 -8.24
C GLY A 466 -30.77 -16.04 -7.59
N THR A 467 -30.90 -15.98 -6.26
CA THR A 467 -32.07 -16.47 -5.53
C THR A 467 -33.04 -15.38 -5.08
N GLY A 468 -32.66 -14.10 -5.22
CA GLY A 468 -33.47 -12.94 -4.84
C GLY A 468 -34.61 -12.57 -5.80
N ASP A 469 -34.53 -12.96 -7.08
CA ASP A 469 -35.48 -12.54 -8.13
C ASP A 469 -36.63 -13.52 -8.40
N ALA A 470 -36.72 -14.63 -7.65
CA ALA A 470 -37.79 -15.62 -7.84
C ALA A 470 -39.02 -15.39 -6.93
N LEU A 471 -39.02 -14.34 -6.10
CA LEU A 471 -40.12 -14.01 -5.19
C LEU A 471 -40.39 -12.50 -5.15
N TYR A 472 -40.68 -11.91 -6.31
CA TYR A 472 -41.48 -10.68 -6.41
C TYR A 472 -42.39 -10.71 -7.64
#